data_AF-A0A060Z195-F1
#
_entry.id   AF-A0A060Z195-F1
#
_cell.length_a   1.000
_cell.length_b   1.000
_cell.length_c   1.000
_cell.angle_alpha   90.00
_cell.angle_beta   90.00
_cell.angle_gamma   90.00
#
_symmetry.space_group_name_H-M   'P 1'
#
loop_
_entity.id
_entity.type
_entity.pdbx_description
1 polymer ?
#
loop_
_entity_poly.entity_id
_entity_poly.type
_entity_poly.pdbx_seq_one_letter_code
_entity_poly.pdbx_strand_id
1 'polypeptide(L)'
;MAVPLSVQHLLDVKSLRYLSSVTLHDRITKSLLHLHKKKKPPSISAQFQASLNKLMETLGHSEPYFVKCIRSNAEKLPLRFNDALVLRQLRYTGMLETVRIRQSGYSIKYTFQVSPRQPIRIQHCHGAQN
;
A
#
# COMPACT_ATOMS: atom_id res chain seq x y z
N MET A 1 5.61 -39.86 -28.31
CA MET A 1 4.71 -39.34 -27.26
C MET A 1 3.94 -38.17 -27.87
N ALA A 2 2.70 -38.41 -28.29
CA ALA A 2 1.89 -37.46 -29.04
C ALA A 2 1.09 -36.55 -28.08
N VAL A 3 1.20 -35.24 -28.29
CA VAL A 3 0.39 -34.22 -27.60
C VAL A 3 -0.99 -34.19 -28.26
N PRO A 4 -2.11 -34.38 -27.53
CA PRO A 4 -3.41 -34.35 -28.16
C PRO A 4 -3.82 -32.91 -28.48
N LEU A 5 -3.95 -32.62 -29.77
CA LEU A 5 -4.71 -31.51 -30.34
C LEU A 5 -6.20 -31.74 -30.03
N SER A 6 -6.81 -30.91 -29.16
CA SER A 6 -8.24 -30.56 -29.21
C SER A 6 -8.68 -29.80 -27.95
N VAL A 7 -8.53 -28.47 -27.95
CA VAL A 7 -9.30 -27.55 -27.09
C VAL A 7 -9.77 -26.33 -27.89
N GLN A 8 -10.29 -26.56 -29.10
CA GLN A 8 -10.74 -25.44 -29.97
C GLN A 8 -12.26 -25.19 -29.96
N HIS A 9 -13.10 -26.00 -29.31
CA HIS A 9 -14.56 -25.93 -29.56
C HIS A 9 -15.47 -25.98 -28.32
N LEU A 10 -15.17 -25.22 -27.26
CA LEU A 10 -16.20 -25.00 -26.22
C LEU A 10 -16.16 -23.61 -25.57
N LEU A 11 -16.23 -22.56 -26.39
CA LEU A 11 -16.61 -21.23 -25.92
C LEU A 11 -17.92 -20.84 -26.61
N ASP A 12 -19.02 -20.69 -25.85
CA ASP A 12 -20.27 -20.14 -26.36
C ASP A 12 -20.10 -18.66 -26.78
N VAL A 13 -20.95 -18.16 -27.67
CA VAL A 13 -20.93 -16.77 -28.16
C VAL A 13 -21.02 -15.76 -27.01
N LYS A 14 -21.75 -16.07 -25.93
CA LYS A 14 -21.78 -15.23 -24.73
C LYS A 14 -20.43 -15.21 -24.02
N SER A 15 -19.80 -16.37 -23.84
CA SER A 15 -18.45 -16.49 -23.28
C SER A 15 -17.42 -15.78 -24.15
N LEU A 16 -17.55 -15.85 -25.47
CA LEU A 16 -16.65 -15.17 -26.40
C LEU A 16 -16.83 -13.64 -26.35
N ARG A 17 -18.07 -13.14 -26.25
CA ARG A 17 -18.34 -11.70 -26.04
C ARG A 17 -17.83 -11.22 -24.69
N TYR A 18 -17.99 -12.02 -23.63
CA TYR A 18 -17.47 -11.72 -22.31
C TYR A 18 -15.94 -11.67 -22.32
N LEU A 19 -15.27 -12.71 -22.83
CA LEU A 19 -13.81 -12.76 -22.98
C LEU A 19 -13.29 -11.59 -23.83
N SER A 20 -13.95 -11.30 -24.94
CA SER A 20 -13.67 -10.13 -25.78
C SER A 20 -13.78 -8.84 -24.95
N SER A 21 -14.87 -8.65 -24.20
CA SER A 21 -15.06 -7.45 -23.36
C SER A 21 -13.99 -7.29 -22.27
N VAL A 22 -13.54 -8.38 -21.63
CA VAL A 22 -12.55 -8.32 -20.55
C VAL A 22 -11.09 -8.34 -21.03
N THR A 23 -10.83 -8.77 -22.27
CA THR A 23 -9.46 -8.86 -22.82
C THR A 23 -9.15 -7.82 -23.90
N LEU A 24 -10.14 -7.29 -24.63
CA LEU A 24 -9.91 -6.32 -25.71
C LEU A 24 -9.40 -4.98 -25.20
N HIS A 25 -9.85 -4.52 -24.02
CA HIS A 25 -9.37 -3.26 -23.44
C HIS A 25 -7.85 -3.29 -23.17
N ASP A 26 -7.29 -4.46 -22.86
CA ASP A 26 -5.85 -4.62 -22.59
C ASP A 26 -5.04 -4.79 -23.88
N ARG A 27 -5.58 -5.49 -24.89
CA ARG A 27 -4.82 -5.82 -26.12
C ARG A 27 -4.94 -4.81 -27.26
N ILE A 28 -6.10 -4.21 -27.51
CA ILE A 28 -6.25 -3.24 -28.63
C ILE A 28 -5.45 -1.97 -28.36
N THR A 29 -5.53 -1.44 -27.14
CA THR A 29 -4.78 -0.23 -26.74
C THR A 29 -3.27 -0.46 -26.78
N LYS A 30 -2.80 -1.66 -26.44
CA LYS A 30 -1.38 -2.02 -26.50
C LYS A 30 -0.91 -2.34 -27.93
N SER A 31 -1.72 -3.00 -28.76
CA SER A 31 -1.30 -3.42 -30.11
C SER A 31 -1.33 -2.28 -31.12
N LEU A 32 -2.32 -1.37 -31.06
CA LEU A 32 -2.39 -0.21 -31.95
C LEU A 32 -1.25 0.81 -31.70
N LEU A 33 -0.74 0.89 -30.47
CA LEU A 33 0.38 1.77 -30.11
C LEU A 33 1.78 1.17 -30.36
N HIS A 34 1.90 -0.12 -30.68
CA HIS A 34 3.20 -0.82 -30.75
C HIS A 34 3.63 -1.31 -32.13
N LEU A 35 2.97 -0.91 -33.22
CA LEU A 35 3.25 -1.42 -34.57
C LEU A 35 4.70 -1.13 -35.07
N HIS A 36 5.47 -0.25 -34.42
CA HIS A 36 6.82 0.12 -34.88
C HIS A 36 8.01 -0.04 -33.93
N LYS A 37 7.88 -0.67 -32.75
CA LYS A 37 9.06 -1.09 -31.96
C LYS A 37 8.81 -2.43 -31.29
N LYS A 38 9.64 -3.44 -31.61
CA LYS A 38 9.70 -4.75 -30.94
C LYS A 38 10.20 -4.58 -29.48
N LYS A 39 9.41 -3.93 -28.63
CA LYS A 39 9.65 -3.92 -27.18
C LYS A 39 9.05 -5.20 -26.61
N LYS A 40 9.86 -5.97 -25.90
CA LYS A 40 9.39 -7.13 -25.15
C LYS A 40 8.27 -6.67 -24.19
N PRO A 41 7.19 -7.45 -24.03
CA PRO A 41 6.16 -7.12 -23.05
C PRO A 41 6.81 -6.96 -21.66
N PRO A 42 6.34 -6.01 -20.84
CA PRO A 42 6.93 -5.76 -19.52
C PRO A 42 6.81 -7.02 -18.65
N SER A 43 7.88 -7.34 -17.90
CA SER A 43 7.86 -8.41 -16.91
C SER A 43 6.82 -8.12 -15.81
N ILE A 44 6.38 -9.16 -15.10
CA ILE A 44 5.49 -9.00 -13.96
C ILE A 44 6.10 -8.04 -12.92
N SER A 45 7.41 -8.14 -12.66
CA SER A 45 8.12 -7.22 -11.76
C SER A 45 8.05 -5.76 -12.24
N ALA A 46 8.21 -5.52 -13.55
CA ALA A 46 8.12 -4.17 -14.12
C ALA A 46 6.70 -3.59 -14.00
N GLN A 47 5.66 -4.42 -14.21
CA GLN A 47 4.27 -4.00 -14.05
C GLN A 47 3.92 -3.71 -12.58
N PHE A 48 4.40 -4.54 -11.66
CA PHE A 48 4.22 -4.35 -10.22
C PHE A 48 4.92 -3.08 -9.73
N GLN A 49 6.17 -2.85 -10.17
CA GLN A 49 6.91 -1.63 -9.83
C GLN A 49 6.20 -0.38 -10.34
N ALA A 50 5.69 -0.40 -11.59
CA ALA A 50 4.93 0.72 -12.13
C ALA A 50 3.66 1.00 -11.30
N SER A 51 2.94 -0.06 -10.90
CA SER A 51 1.73 0.06 -10.08
C SER A 51 2.03 0.60 -8.68
N LEU A 52 3.11 0.14 -8.04
CA LEU A 52 3.56 0.64 -6.75
C LEU A 52 3.97 2.12 -6.83
N ASN A 53 4.71 2.52 -7.85
CA ASN A 53 5.12 3.91 -8.02
C ASN A 53 3.90 4.83 -8.15
N LYS A 54 2.89 4.41 -8.92
CA LYS A 54 1.64 5.18 -9.06
C LYS A 54 0.88 5.30 -7.74
N LEU A 55 0.86 4.24 -6.94
CA LEU A 55 0.29 4.27 -5.60
C LEU A 55 1.03 5.25 -4.69
N MET A 56 2.37 5.20 -4.67
CA MET A 56 3.17 6.08 -3.82
C MET A 56 3.04 7.57 -4.21
N GLU A 57 2.95 7.87 -5.50
CA GLU A 57 2.64 9.22 -6.00
C GLU A 57 1.28 9.71 -5.46
N THR A 58 0.26 8.86 -5.57
CA THR A 58 -1.09 9.18 -5.09
C THR A 58 -1.11 9.45 -3.57
N LEU A 59 -0.45 8.60 -2.79
CA LEU A 59 -0.34 8.76 -1.34
C LEU A 59 0.46 10.02 -0.96
N GLY A 60 1.47 10.39 -1.76
CA GLY A 60 2.29 11.58 -1.54
C GLY A 60 1.52 12.92 -1.63
N HIS A 61 0.34 12.92 -2.25
CA HIS A 61 -0.54 14.09 -2.33
C HIS A 61 -1.60 14.15 -1.23
N SER A 62 -1.61 13.18 -0.31
CA SER A 62 -2.60 13.07 0.76
C SER A 62 -2.00 13.30 2.15
N GLU A 63 -2.84 13.63 3.13
CA GLU A 63 -2.46 13.62 4.55
C GLU A 63 -2.53 12.18 5.09
N PRO A 64 -1.41 11.54 5.46
CA PRO A 64 -1.40 10.12 5.77
C PRO A 64 -1.75 9.85 7.25
N TYR A 65 -2.63 8.88 7.48
CA TYR A 65 -2.87 8.28 8.78
C TYR A 65 -2.37 6.84 8.79
N PHE A 66 -1.56 6.48 9.79
CA PHE A 66 -0.92 5.17 9.86
C PHE A 66 -1.61 4.29 10.92
N VAL A 67 -2.13 3.14 10.49
CA VAL A 67 -2.66 2.09 11.37
C VAL A 67 -1.72 0.89 11.34
N LYS A 68 -1.34 0.39 12.51
CA LYS A 68 -0.49 -0.81 12.66
C LYS A 68 -1.29 -1.92 13.34
N CYS A 69 -1.57 -2.97 12.59
CA CYS A 69 -2.24 -4.15 13.13
C CYS A 69 -1.23 -5.02 13.88
N ILE A 70 -1.59 -5.46 15.10
CA ILE A 70 -0.77 -6.33 15.93
C ILE A 70 -1.53 -7.63 16.19
N ARG A 71 -0.87 -8.75 15.93
CA ARG A 71 -1.41 -10.08 16.22
C ARG A 71 -1.18 -10.42 17.69
N SER A 72 -2.24 -10.67 18.44
CA SER A 72 -2.14 -10.97 19.89
C SER A 72 -1.57 -12.35 20.19
N ASN A 73 -1.82 -13.35 19.34
CA ASN A 73 -1.33 -14.73 19.51
C ASN A 73 -1.24 -15.48 18.17
N ALA A 74 -0.45 -16.57 18.13
CA ALA A 74 -0.17 -17.34 16.91
C ALA A 74 -1.28 -18.36 16.58
N GLU A 75 -2.16 -18.63 17.53
CA GLU A 75 -3.23 -19.62 17.48
C GLU A 75 -4.53 -19.02 16.91
N LYS A 76 -4.59 -17.69 16.76
CA LYS A 76 -5.78 -16.91 16.34
C LYS A 76 -6.97 -17.07 17.30
N LEU A 77 -6.68 -17.29 18.58
CA LEU A 77 -7.71 -17.45 19.60
C LEU A 77 -8.11 -16.09 20.19
N PRO A 78 -9.41 -15.86 20.48
CA PRO A 78 -9.84 -14.66 21.18
C PRO A 78 -9.32 -14.68 22.63
N LEU A 79 -9.18 -13.50 23.24
CA LEU A 79 -8.82 -13.33 24.66
C LEU A 79 -7.48 -13.97 25.07
N ARG A 80 -6.59 -14.26 24.12
CA ARG A 80 -5.24 -14.76 24.35
C ARG A 80 -4.22 -13.72 23.92
N PHE A 81 -3.26 -13.42 24.80
CA PHE A 81 -2.21 -12.45 24.56
C PHE A 81 -0.84 -13.10 24.80
N ASN A 82 0.06 -12.96 23.84
CA ASN A 82 1.43 -13.46 23.90
C ASN A 82 2.40 -12.27 23.87
N ASP A 83 2.98 -11.96 25.03
CA ASP A 83 3.85 -10.80 25.22
C ASP A 83 5.07 -10.83 24.30
N ALA A 84 5.72 -11.98 24.15
CA ALA A 84 6.92 -12.12 23.34
C ALA A 84 6.64 -11.87 21.85
N LEU A 85 5.51 -12.39 21.35
CA LEU A 85 5.05 -12.17 19.98
C LEU A 85 4.72 -10.70 19.74
N VAL A 86 3.96 -10.08 20.64
CA VAL A 86 3.56 -8.67 20.52
C VAL A 86 4.75 -7.75 20.63
N LEU A 87 5.65 -7.95 21.59
CA LEU A 87 6.87 -7.17 21.76
C LEU A 87 7.78 -7.24 20.53
N ARG A 88 7.93 -8.42 19.93
CA ARG A 88 8.66 -8.57 18.66
C ARG A 88 8.03 -7.75 17.54
N GLN A 89 6.70 -7.77 17.43
CA GLN A 89 5.98 -6.96 16.45
C GLN A 89 6.19 -5.46 16.67
N LEU A 90 6.07 -4.99 17.91
CA LEU A 90 6.30 -3.59 18.23
C LEU A 90 7.71 -3.11 17.86
N ARG A 91 8.72 -4.00 17.98
CA ARG A 91 10.10 -3.73 17.58
C ARG A 91 10.26 -3.67 16.06
N TYR A 92 9.90 -4.71 15.31
CA TYR A 92 10.16 -4.73 13.86
C TYR A 92 9.26 -3.77 13.08
N THR A 93 8.07 -3.45 13.61
CA THR A 93 7.19 -2.44 12.98
C THR A 93 7.60 -1.01 13.29
N GLY A 94 8.59 -0.81 14.16
CA GLY A 94 9.06 0.52 14.57
C GLY A 94 8.08 1.28 15.46
N MET A 95 7.12 0.60 16.09
CA MET A 95 6.12 1.25 16.94
C MET A 95 6.74 1.93 18.17
N LEU A 96 7.70 1.26 18.82
CA LEU A 96 8.40 1.83 19.99
C LEU A 96 9.16 3.10 19.60
N GLU A 97 9.82 3.10 18.45
CA GLU A 97 10.53 4.26 17.93
C GLU A 97 9.58 5.38 17.51
N THR A 98 8.45 5.03 16.89
CA THR A 98 7.41 6.00 16.52
C THR A 98 6.85 6.72 17.75
N VAL A 99 6.62 5.99 18.84
CA VAL A 99 6.21 6.59 20.13
C VAL A 99 7.28 7.55 20.64
N ARG A 100 8.55 7.13 20.64
CA ARG A 100 9.67 7.97 21.08
C ARG A 100 9.79 9.28 20.28
N ILE A 101 9.74 9.20 18.95
CA ILE A 101 9.83 10.37 18.06
C ILE A 101 8.62 11.30 18.26
N ARG A 102 7.41 10.75 18.40
CA ARG A 102 6.20 11.56 18.61
C ARG A 102 6.16 12.23 19.99
N GLN A 103 6.77 11.62 21.01
CA GLN A 103 6.86 12.19 22.35
C GLN A 103 7.89 13.32 22.43
N SER A 104 9.02 13.22 21.72
CA SER A 104 10.06 14.25 21.72
C SER A 104 9.87 15.32 20.64
N GLY A 105 9.05 15.07 19.63
CA GLY A 105 8.84 15.95 18.49
C GLY A 105 7.58 16.84 18.59
N TYR A 106 7.66 18.03 18.01
CA TYR A 106 6.50 18.89 17.77
C TYR A 106 5.81 18.47 16.47
N SER A 107 4.73 17.70 16.58
CA SER A 107 4.05 17.11 15.41
C SER A 107 3.35 18.15 14.51
N ILE A 108 3.12 19.37 15.00
CA ILE A 108 2.42 20.43 14.27
C ILE A 108 3.36 21.63 14.14
N LYS A 109 3.69 22.01 12.90
CA LYS A 109 4.46 23.21 12.59
C LYS A 109 3.50 24.32 12.18
N TYR A 110 3.24 25.26 13.07
CA TYR A 110 2.51 26.47 12.71
C TYR A 110 3.46 27.42 11.97
N THR A 111 3.10 27.83 10.76
CA THR A 111 3.73 28.99 10.14
C THR A 111 3.25 30.24 10.88
N PHE A 112 4.15 31.17 11.18
CA PHE A 112 3.83 32.40 11.91
C PHE A 112 2.99 33.33 11.01
N GLN A 113 1.70 33.02 10.87
CA GLN A 113 0.69 33.95 10.40
C GLN A 113 0.02 34.49 11.67
N VAL A 114 0.23 35.77 11.95
CA VAL A 114 -0.43 36.48 13.06
C VAL A 114 -1.93 36.48 12.78
N SER A 115 -2.63 35.47 13.28
CA SER A 115 -4.09 35.39 13.36
C SER A 115 -4.49 35.40 14.83
N PRO A 116 -5.33 36.33 15.28
CA PRO A 116 -5.51 36.61 16.70
C PRO A 116 -6.56 35.70 17.35
N ARG A 117 -6.62 34.38 17.07
CA ARG A 117 -7.69 33.51 17.64
C ARG A 117 -7.36 32.04 17.89
N GLN A 118 -6.11 31.68 18.17
CA GLN A 118 -5.85 30.41 18.86
C GLN A 118 -4.84 30.64 19.98
N PRO A 119 -5.17 30.34 21.25
CA PRO A 119 -4.16 30.38 22.30
C PRO A 119 -3.09 29.37 21.92
N ILE A 120 -1.89 29.88 21.69
CA ILE A 120 -0.69 29.09 21.48
C ILE A 120 -0.54 28.25 22.74
N ARG A 121 -1.03 27.01 22.71
CA ARG A 121 -0.73 26.04 23.76
C ARG A 121 0.71 25.61 23.51
N ILE A 122 1.65 26.48 23.91
CA ILE A 122 3.00 26.04 24.21
C ILE A 122 2.77 24.98 25.29
N GLN A 123 2.84 23.71 24.90
CA GLN A 123 3.01 22.62 25.85
C GLN A 123 4.31 22.95 26.56
N HIS A 124 4.19 23.61 27.69
CA HIS A 124 5.27 23.75 28.65
C HIS A 124 5.78 22.33 28.90
N CYS A 125 6.99 22.04 28.41
CA CYS A 125 7.78 20.92 28.88
C CYS A 125 8.05 21.18 30.36
N HIS A 126 7.18 20.66 31.24
CA HIS A 126 7.54 20.54 32.64
C HIS A 126 8.27 19.21 32.81
N GLY A 127 9.59 19.32 32.89
CA GLY A 127 10.43 18.46 33.70
C GLY A 127 10.71 17.06 33.15
N ALA A 128 11.81 16.96 32.41
CA ALA A 128 12.79 15.95 32.80
C ALA A 128 13.25 16.28 34.23
N GLN A 129 13.01 15.38 35.18
CA GLN A 129 13.82 15.22 36.38
C GLN A 129 13.48 13.88 37.05
N ASN A 130 14.53 13.06 37.13
CA ASN A 130 14.73 11.75 37.78
C ASN A 130 14.39 10.50 36.96
#